data_AF-A0A1Q9NES6-F1
#
_entry.id   AF-A0A1Q9NES6-F1
#
_cell.length_a   1.000
_cell.length_b   1.000
_cell.length_c   1.000
_cell.angle_alpha   90.00
_cell.angle_beta   90.00
_cell.angle_gamma   90.00
#
_symmetry.space_group_name_H-M   'P 1'
#
loop_
_entity.id
_entity.type
_entity.pdbx_description
1 polymer ?
#
loop_
_entity_poly.entity_id
_entity_poly.type
_entity_poly.pdbx_seq_one_letter_code
_entity_poly.pdbx_strand_id
1 'polypeptide(L)'
;MITLDPIAIFTGLSIGLVFGFALSKSKLCTNSAFANFFLFRSVSLIKIITLSVLLMTTCVAILAMFNLYEYKPMTFSYILNPFGGFIFGIGMVLASGCASGICYKAGEGLYQAIVALFGFMITGLIVQNNSFINLSEITGNTLLFAGDFSPSIPDFLGLNINDFWIIGLIIGGLGLILFGFWEYRASSRNLSFNFSMFDGNALQIIKNPWPWWIVGTIIAIVGMFAFLTRLTQTGVCNCTSPGLGMTNGIVNFFDFGWATFLVIGTILGAVIASKLIGHFRFEVSSPRNLIKGFTGGSLMGAGAVLASGCNIGHIFGGLPHLSIGSVITIFFMIAGNWTSVILLNKYFDITNFEMRTTSPILMGELSSKSGSIVSGAQSIDELRMIDTRGETCPIPLMLTRKALRKSIDGEEIIVIGDHRPSLKDIPEYIKKINSEIINLREEDGNWYMLIKYHKE
;
A
#
# COMPACT_ATOMS: atom_id res chain seq x y z
N MET A 1 -33.71 5.34 13.17
CA MET A 1 -33.32 3.93 13.22
C MET A 1 -32.32 3.69 12.10
N ILE A 2 -31.09 3.29 12.43
CA ILE A 2 -30.10 2.90 11.42
C ILE A 2 -30.60 1.58 10.83
N THR A 3 -31.12 1.60 9.61
CA THR A 3 -31.56 0.38 8.92
C THR A 3 -30.33 -0.36 8.40
N LEU A 4 -29.79 -1.22 9.24
CA LEU A 4 -28.72 -2.15 8.89
C LEU A 4 -29.24 -3.18 7.88
N ASP A 5 -28.91 -3.02 6.60
CA ASP A 5 -29.20 -4.04 5.58
C ASP A 5 -28.30 -5.26 5.80
N PRO A 6 -28.84 -6.45 6.15
CA PRO A 6 -28.03 -7.65 6.39
C PRO A 6 -27.16 -8.04 5.20
N ILE A 7 -27.60 -7.76 3.97
CA ILE A 7 -26.85 -8.05 2.75
C ILE A 7 -25.61 -7.15 2.68
N ALA A 8 -25.77 -5.87 3.00
CA ALA A 8 -24.66 -4.91 3.05
C ALA A 8 -23.60 -5.29 4.09
N ILE A 9 -24.02 -5.77 5.26
CA ILE A 9 -23.10 -6.25 6.30
C ILE A 9 -22.32 -7.46 5.79
N PHE A 10 -23.04 -8.49 5.34
CA PHE A 10 -22.44 -9.76 4.96
C PHE A 10 -21.48 -9.60 3.78
N THR A 11 -21.89 -8.86 2.74
CA THR A 11 -21.07 -8.63 1.55
C THR A 11 -19.85 -7.76 1.87
N GLY A 12 -20.02 -6.65 2.60
CA GLY A 12 -18.93 -5.77 2.99
C GLY A 12 -17.89 -6.51 3.84
N LEU A 13 -18.34 -7.24 4.86
CA LEU A 13 -17.47 -8.00 5.75
C LEU A 13 -16.71 -9.11 5.01
N SER A 14 -17.40 -9.89 4.17
CA SER A 14 -16.78 -11.02 3.45
C SER A 14 -15.74 -10.55 2.44
N ILE A 15 -16.07 -9.52 1.66
CA ILE A 15 -15.13 -8.89 0.71
C ILE A 15 -13.94 -8.31 1.45
N GLY A 16 -14.19 -7.59 2.55
CA GLY A 16 -13.14 -7.02 3.40
C GLY A 16 -12.21 -8.10 3.94
N LEU A 17 -12.76 -9.22 4.43
CA LEU A 17 -11.97 -10.32 5.00
C LEU A 17 -11.00 -10.90 3.96
N VAL A 18 -11.48 -11.21 2.77
CA VAL A 18 -10.62 -11.74 1.69
C VAL A 18 -9.61 -10.67 1.25
N PHE A 19 -10.03 -9.42 1.12
CA PHE A 19 -9.16 -8.31 0.76
C PHE A 19 -8.01 -8.13 1.77
N GLY A 20 -8.35 -8.00 3.05
CA GLY A 20 -7.40 -7.85 4.14
C GLY A 20 -6.43 -9.01 4.27
N PHE A 21 -6.93 -10.24 4.06
CA PHE A 21 -6.08 -11.43 4.02
C PHE A 21 -5.05 -11.35 2.89
N ALA A 22 -5.49 -11.04 1.67
CA ALA A 22 -4.60 -10.90 0.52
C ALA A 22 -3.59 -9.76 0.68
N LEU A 23 -4.00 -8.63 1.28
CA LEU A 23 -3.13 -7.50 1.58
C LEU A 23 -2.04 -7.86 2.60
N SER A 24 -2.41 -8.50 3.71
CA SER A 24 -1.45 -8.92 4.75
C SER A 24 -0.45 -9.96 4.21
N LYS A 25 -0.92 -10.88 3.36
CA LYS A 25 -0.06 -11.88 2.68
C LYS A 25 0.97 -11.24 1.76
N SER A 26 0.53 -10.31 0.94
CA SER A 26 1.39 -9.65 -0.05
C SER A 26 2.19 -8.49 0.52
N LYS A 27 1.84 -8.03 1.74
CA LYS A 27 2.28 -6.75 2.31
C LYS A 27 2.05 -5.60 1.34
N LEU A 28 0.97 -5.66 0.56
CA LEU A 28 0.72 -4.68 -0.50
C LEU A 28 0.41 -3.32 0.11
N CYS A 29 1.36 -2.40 -0.01
CA CYS A 29 1.25 -1.02 0.40
C CYS A 29 1.71 -0.14 -0.76
N THR A 30 0.86 0.74 -1.27
CA THR A 30 1.23 1.62 -2.39
C THR A 30 2.31 2.62 -2.01
N ASN A 31 2.39 3.04 -0.73
CA ASN A 31 3.51 3.85 -0.23
C ASN A 31 4.85 3.14 -0.49
N SER A 32 4.96 1.87 -0.08
CA SER A 32 6.13 1.05 -0.35
C SER A 32 6.32 0.78 -1.84
N ALA A 33 5.25 0.58 -2.61
CA ALA A 33 5.35 0.37 -4.06
C ALA A 33 5.96 1.60 -4.78
N PHE A 34 5.50 2.81 -4.46
CA PHE A 34 6.00 4.05 -5.06
C PHE A 34 7.41 4.39 -4.60
N ALA A 35 7.70 4.21 -3.32
CA ALA A 35 9.04 4.37 -2.77
C ALA A 35 10.01 3.34 -3.39
N ASN A 36 9.62 2.06 -3.46
CA ASN A 36 10.48 0.99 -3.94
C ASN A 36 10.73 1.06 -5.44
N PHE A 37 9.76 1.53 -6.22
CA PHE A 37 9.95 1.78 -7.65
C PHE A 37 11.00 2.86 -7.90
N PHE A 38 10.88 3.98 -7.19
CA PHE A 38 11.81 5.10 -7.35
C PHE A 38 13.20 4.77 -6.80
N LEU A 39 13.27 4.23 -5.58
CA LEU A 39 14.54 3.97 -4.91
C LEU A 39 15.25 2.73 -5.44
N PHE A 40 14.51 1.66 -5.74
CA PHE A 40 15.08 0.33 -6.03
C PHE A 40 14.68 -0.24 -7.38
N ARG A 41 13.86 0.44 -8.19
CA ARG A 41 13.27 -0.12 -9.43
C ARG A 41 12.70 -1.53 -9.23
N SER A 42 12.24 -1.88 -8.01
CA SER A 42 11.50 -3.11 -7.80
C SER A 42 10.12 -2.93 -8.39
N VAL A 43 9.74 -3.89 -9.23
CA VAL A 43 8.46 -3.88 -9.94
C VAL A 43 7.47 -4.87 -9.35
N SER A 44 7.81 -5.64 -8.31
CA SER A 44 6.96 -6.72 -7.78
C SER A 44 5.58 -6.22 -7.34
N LEU A 45 5.52 -5.17 -6.52
CA LEU A 45 4.25 -4.57 -6.08
C LEU A 45 3.51 -3.87 -7.22
N ILE A 46 4.24 -3.29 -8.18
CA ILE A 46 3.65 -2.68 -9.38
C ILE A 46 3.01 -3.75 -10.26
N LYS A 47 3.64 -4.91 -10.44
CA LYS A 47 3.07 -6.04 -11.20
C LYS A 47 1.71 -6.47 -10.61
N ILE A 48 1.60 -6.54 -9.27
CA ILE A 48 0.32 -6.84 -8.59
C ILE A 48 -0.73 -5.79 -8.97
N ILE A 49 -0.41 -4.50 -8.81
CA ILE A 49 -1.33 -3.39 -9.09
C ILE A 49 -1.73 -3.38 -10.57
N THR A 50 -0.77 -3.45 -11.49
CA THR A 50 -1.00 -3.43 -12.94
C THR A 50 -1.88 -4.58 -13.37
N LEU A 51 -1.57 -5.83 -12.96
CA LEU A 51 -2.40 -6.99 -13.29
C LEU A 51 -3.83 -6.82 -12.77
N SER A 52 -3.97 -6.37 -11.51
CA SER A 52 -5.29 -6.17 -10.90
C SER A 52 -6.11 -5.15 -11.68
N VAL A 53 -5.52 -4.00 -12.01
CA VAL A 53 -6.18 -2.92 -12.76
C VAL A 53 -6.60 -3.42 -14.14
N LEU A 54 -5.72 -4.08 -14.88
CA LEU A 54 -6.02 -4.58 -16.24
C LEU A 54 -7.15 -5.62 -16.25
N LEU A 55 -7.16 -6.54 -15.27
CA LEU A 55 -8.24 -7.50 -15.09
C LEU A 55 -9.56 -6.79 -14.76
N MET A 56 -9.51 -5.80 -13.86
CA MET A 56 -10.70 -5.02 -13.49
C MET A 56 -11.21 -4.17 -14.65
N THR A 57 -10.35 -3.49 -15.43
CA THR A 57 -10.73 -2.74 -16.64
C THR A 57 -11.45 -3.65 -17.63
N THR A 58 -10.86 -4.81 -17.93
CA THR A 58 -11.45 -5.80 -18.86
C THR A 58 -12.81 -6.27 -18.34
N CYS A 59 -12.91 -6.57 -17.05
CA CYS A 59 -14.14 -7.03 -16.44
C CYS A 59 -15.27 -5.98 -16.48
N VAL A 60 -14.97 -4.73 -16.08
CA VAL A 60 -15.97 -3.65 -16.12
C VAL A 60 -16.42 -3.39 -17.57
N ALA A 61 -15.51 -3.48 -18.53
CA ALA A 61 -15.85 -3.36 -19.95
C ALA A 61 -16.81 -4.49 -20.42
N ILE A 62 -16.58 -5.73 -19.98
CA ILE A 62 -17.50 -6.86 -20.26
C ILE A 62 -18.87 -6.61 -19.64
N LEU A 63 -18.93 -6.15 -18.38
CA LEU A 63 -20.21 -5.84 -17.72
C LEU A 63 -20.97 -4.72 -18.43
N ALA A 64 -20.25 -3.70 -18.92
CA ALA A 64 -20.80 -2.62 -19.71
C ALA A 64 -21.36 -3.11 -21.06
N MET A 65 -20.67 -4.05 -21.73
CA MET A 65 -21.14 -4.66 -22.98
C MET A 65 -22.51 -5.35 -22.84
N PHE A 66 -22.80 -5.94 -21.67
CA PHE A 66 -24.09 -6.58 -21.37
C PHE A 66 -25.13 -5.62 -20.78
N ASN A 67 -24.88 -4.31 -20.74
CA ASN A 67 -25.72 -3.30 -20.08
C ASN A 67 -26.01 -3.61 -18.59
N LEU A 68 -25.14 -4.37 -17.92
CA LEU A 68 -25.26 -4.70 -16.49
C LEU A 68 -24.60 -3.64 -15.60
N TYR A 69 -24.19 -2.52 -16.19
CA TYR A 69 -23.32 -1.53 -15.57
C TYR A 69 -23.61 -0.14 -16.14
N GLU A 70 -23.74 0.85 -15.26
CA GLU A 70 -23.90 2.26 -15.63
C GLU A 70 -22.55 2.96 -15.49
N TYR A 71 -22.01 3.50 -16.58
CA TYR A 71 -20.70 4.14 -16.55
C TYR A 71 -20.73 5.49 -15.82
N LYS A 72 -20.11 5.58 -14.64
CA LYS A 72 -19.97 6.82 -13.87
C LYS A 72 -18.52 7.05 -13.44
N PRO A 73 -17.73 7.86 -14.17
CA PRO A 73 -16.37 8.15 -13.80
C PRO A 73 -16.28 8.85 -12.44
N MET A 74 -15.13 8.71 -11.79
CA MET A 74 -14.88 9.30 -10.47
C MET A 74 -14.88 10.84 -10.58
N THR A 75 -15.47 11.50 -9.58
CA THR A 75 -15.56 12.95 -9.52
C THR A 75 -14.18 13.58 -9.55
N PHE A 76 -14.05 14.66 -10.33
CA PHE A 76 -12.78 15.32 -10.56
C PHE A 76 -12.91 16.84 -10.43
N SER A 77 -12.01 17.41 -9.64
CA SER A 77 -11.75 18.83 -9.54
C SER A 77 -10.37 19.16 -10.09
N TYR A 78 -10.26 20.20 -10.92
CA TYR A 78 -8.94 20.68 -11.35
C TYR A 78 -8.05 21.18 -10.21
N ILE A 79 -8.64 21.56 -9.07
CA ILE A 79 -7.90 22.08 -7.92
C ILE A 79 -7.82 21.04 -6.81
N LEU A 80 -8.97 20.52 -6.38
CA LEU A 80 -9.03 19.69 -5.18
C LEU A 80 -8.36 18.32 -5.37
N ASN A 81 -8.47 17.71 -6.56
CA ASN A 81 -7.87 16.40 -6.80
C ASN A 81 -6.33 16.44 -6.82
N PRO A 82 -5.67 17.34 -7.60
CA PRO A 82 -4.23 17.51 -7.50
C PRO A 82 -3.75 17.86 -6.09
N PHE A 83 -4.39 18.84 -5.45
CA PHE A 83 -3.98 19.32 -4.13
C PHE A 83 -4.19 18.27 -3.04
N GLY A 84 -5.38 17.67 -2.99
CA GLY A 84 -5.71 16.59 -2.07
C GLY A 84 -4.84 15.35 -2.28
N GLY A 85 -4.60 14.97 -3.54
CA GLY A 85 -3.70 13.88 -3.90
C GLY A 85 -2.27 14.13 -3.39
N PHE A 86 -1.74 15.34 -3.57
CA PHE A 86 -0.41 15.71 -3.08
C PHE A 86 -0.29 15.63 -1.55
N ILE A 87 -1.26 16.20 -0.82
CA ILE A 87 -1.31 16.13 0.64
C ILE A 87 -1.43 14.69 1.13
N PHE A 88 -2.28 13.89 0.49
CA PHE A 88 -2.43 12.46 0.77
C PHE A 88 -1.09 11.73 0.58
N GLY A 89 -0.36 12.06 -0.49
CA GLY A 89 0.99 11.56 -0.79
C GLY A 89 1.98 11.78 0.35
N ILE A 90 2.02 12.99 0.92
CA ILE A 90 2.85 13.32 2.07
C ILE A 90 2.42 12.51 3.30
N GLY A 91 1.12 12.46 3.55
CA GLY A 91 0.54 11.70 4.67
C GLY A 91 0.92 10.22 4.65
N MET A 92 0.95 9.60 3.45
CA MET A 92 1.32 8.18 3.30
C MET A 92 2.71 7.85 3.86
N VAL A 93 3.67 8.77 3.69
CA VAL A 93 5.04 8.56 4.15
C VAL A 93 5.14 8.74 5.66
N LEU A 94 4.51 9.79 6.21
CA LEU A 94 4.51 10.06 7.65
C LEU A 94 3.77 9.00 8.47
N ALA A 95 2.66 8.47 7.92
CA ALA A 95 1.93 7.35 8.51
C ALA A 95 2.60 5.99 8.26
N SER A 96 3.66 5.95 7.45
CA SER A 96 4.34 4.73 7.00
C SER A 96 3.37 3.70 6.42
N GLY A 97 2.35 4.16 5.69
CA GLY A 97 1.28 3.32 5.15
C GLY A 97 0.33 4.12 4.29
N CYS A 98 -0.35 3.46 3.36
CA CYS A 98 -1.53 4.03 2.66
C CYS A 98 -2.83 3.63 3.36
N ALA A 99 -4.00 4.03 2.85
CA ALA A 99 -5.29 3.73 3.49
C ALA A 99 -5.50 2.23 3.77
N SER A 100 -5.33 1.37 2.76
CA SER A 100 -5.35 -0.09 2.97
C SER A 100 -4.17 -0.59 3.80
N GLY A 101 -3.02 0.09 3.70
CA GLY A 101 -1.80 -0.20 4.44
C GLY A 101 -1.97 -0.06 5.95
N ILE A 102 -2.56 1.04 6.41
CA ILE A 102 -2.84 1.26 7.83
C ILE A 102 -3.92 0.31 8.35
N CYS A 103 -4.89 -0.09 7.53
CA CYS A 103 -5.88 -1.12 7.90
C CYS A 103 -5.24 -2.49 8.15
N TYR A 104 -4.48 -3.04 7.19
CA TYR A 104 -3.90 -4.37 7.40
C TYR A 104 -2.80 -4.35 8.45
N LYS A 105 -1.99 -3.28 8.56
CA LYS A 105 -0.96 -3.14 9.60
C LYS A 105 -1.57 -3.02 11.00
N ALA A 106 -2.71 -2.34 11.14
CA ALA A 106 -3.49 -2.36 12.38
C ALA A 106 -3.91 -3.80 12.74
N GLY A 107 -4.37 -4.57 11.74
CA GLY A 107 -4.68 -5.99 11.93
C GLY A 107 -3.47 -6.88 12.25
N GLU A 108 -2.25 -6.47 11.91
CA GLU A 108 -1.02 -7.17 12.28
C GLU A 108 -0.52 -6.86 13.70
N GLY A 109 -1.13 -5.85 14.36
CA GLY A 109 -0.80 -5.43 15.71
C GLY A 109 0.09 -4.19 15.80
N LEU A 110 0.31 -3.45 14.71
CA LEU A 110 1.13 -2.23 14.73
C LEU A 110 0.33 -1.04 15.30
N TYR A 111 0.71 -0.57 16.50
CA TYR A 111 -0.05 0.47 17.20
C TYR A 111 -0.03 1.82 16.47
N GLN A 112 1.08 2.17 15.80
CA GLN A 112 1.18 3.38 14.98
C GLN A 112 0.12 3.42 13.86
N ALA A 113 -0.21 2.28 13.26
CA ALA A 113 -1.21 2.21 12.19
C ALA A 113 -2.63 2.47 12.72
N ILE A 114 -2.93 2.03 13.95
CA ILE A 114 -4.19 2.32 14.64
C ILE A 114 -4.30 3.83 14.91
N VAL A 115 -3.24 4.44 15.42
CA VAL A 115 -3.20 5.90 15.66
C VAL A 115 -3.35 6.68 14.35
N ALA A 116 -2.76 6.21 13.26
CA ALA A 116 -2.94 6.79 11.93
C ALA A 116 -4.39 6.68 11.42
N LEU A 117 -5.07 5.56 11.69
CA LEU A 117 -6.51 5.39 11.36
C LEU A 117 -7.38 6.41 12.10
N PHE A 118 -7.10 6.68 13.38
CA PHE A 118 -7.80 7.71 14.14
C PHE A 118 -7.58 9.11 13.56
N GLY A 119 -6.33 9.45 13.22
CA GLY A 119 -6.03 10.72 12.55
C GLY A 119 -6.77 10.86 11.22
N PHE A 120 -6.78 9.78 10.41
CA PHE A 120 -7.51 9.73 9.14
C PHE A 120 -9.00 10.00 9.35
N MET A 121 -9.63 9.28 10.27
CA MET A 121 -11.05 9.39 10.56
C MET A 121 -11.43 10.81 11.01
N ILE A 122 -10.74 11.34 12.02
CA ILE A 122 -11.04 12.65 12.61
C ILE A 122 -10.93 13.76 11.57
N THR A 123 -9.79 13.84 10.88
CA THR A 123 -9.58 14.92 9.91
C THR A 123 -10.44 14.75 8.67
N GLY A 124 -10.70 13.51 8.23
CA GLY A 124 -11.63 13.24 7.16
C GLY A 124 -13.05 13.74 7.48
N LEU A 125 -13.55 13.46 8.69
CA LEU A 125 -14.88 13.92 9.13
C LEU A 125 -14.96 15.45 9.18
N ILE A 126 -13.91 16.08 9.71
CA ILE A 126 -13.80 17.53 9.80
C ILE A 126 -13.85 18.20 8.41
N VAL A 127 -13.10 17.66 7.44
CA VAL A 127 -13.06 18.20 6.08
C VAL A 127 -14.36 17.90 5.33
N GLN A 128 -14.95 16.72 5.53
CA GLN A 128 -16.20 16.34 4.89
C GLN A 128 -17.39 17.19 5.37
N ASN A 129 -17.42 17.55 6.64
CA ASN A 129 -18.48 18.38 7.23
C ASN A 129 -18.24 19.89 7.05
N ASN A 130 -17.34 20.30 6.14
CA ASN A 130 -17.08 21.69 5.75
C ASN A 130 -16.68 22.64 6.91
N SER A 131 -16.19 22.14 8.05
CA SER A 131 -16.00 23.00 9.23
C SER A 131 -14.85 24.02 9.11
N PHE A 132 -13.99 23.90 8.09
CA PHE A 132 -12.81 24.77 7.91
C PHE A 132 -12.65 25.36 6.50
N ILE A 133 -13.34 24.81 5.50
CA ILE A 133 -13.19 25.19 4.10
C ILE A 133 -14.60 25.21 3.52
N ASN A 134 -15.11 26.36 3.09
CA ASN A 134 -16.28 26.43 2.23
C ASN A 134 -15.92 25.79 0.88
N LEU A 135 -15.94 24.46 0.81
CA LEU A 135 -15.66 23.75 -0.42
C LEU A 135 -16.57 24.28 -1.53
N SER A 136 -17.84 24.57 -1.22
CA SER A 136 -18.83 25.13 -2.13
C SER A 136 -18.46 26.48 -2.78
N GLU A 137 -17.65 27.32 -2.12
CA GLU A 137 -17.17 28.59 -2.70
C GLU A 137 -15.94 28.38 -3.60
N ILE A 138 -15.03 27.49 -3.21
CA ILE A 138 -13.85 27.13 -4.02
C ILE A 138 -14.25 26.30 -5.24
N THR A 139 -15.31 25.51 -5.11
CA THR A 139 -15.86 24.62 -6.13
C THR A 139 -17.06 25.21 -6.85
N GLY A 140 -17.17 26.54 -6.96
CA GLY A 140 -18.14 27.17 -7.84
C GLY A 140 -18.24 26.41 -9.18
N ASN A 141 -19.45 26.32 -9.72
CA ASN A 141 -19.95 25.41 -10.78
C ASN A 141 -19.08 25.16 -12.04
N THR A 142 -17.89 25.73 -12.16
CA THR A 142 -16.94 25.63 -13.27
C THR A 142 -15.72 24.74 -13.00
N LEU A 143 -15.50 24.24 -11.77
CA LEU A 143 -14.27 23.49 -11.41
C LEU A 143 -14.49 22.08 -10.87
N LEU A 144 -15.74 21.63 -10.75
CA LEU A 144 -16.10 20.26 -10.38
C LEU A 144 -16.83 19.58 -11.52
N PHE A 145 -16.29 18.44 -11.94
CA PHE A 145 -16.92 17.53 -12.87
C PHE A 145 -17.33 16.29 -12.09
N ALA A 146 -18.63 16.01 -12.02
CA ALA A 146 -19.16 14.86 -11.32
C ALA A 146 -20.08 14.04 -12.23
N GLY A 147 -20.03 12.71 -12.08
CA GLY A 147 -20.86 11.79 -12.87
C GLY A 147 -20.50 11.83 -14.36
N ASP A 148 -21.52 11.99 -15.21
CA ASP A 148 -21.41 11.90 -16.67
C ASP A 148 -20.55 13.02 -17.29
N PHE A 149 -20.22 14.06 -16.52
CA PHE A 149 -19.35 15.15 -16.95
C PHE A 149 -17.89 14.97 -16.52
N SER A 150 -17.57 13.96 -15.70
CA SER A 150 -16.20 13.72 -15.24
C SER A 150 -15.31 13.22 -16.39
N PRO A 151 -14.18 13.90 -16.68
CA PRO A 151 -13.39 13.60 -17.86
C PRO A 151 -12.80 12.19 -17.82
N SER A 152 -13.08 11.42 -18.86
CA SER A 152 -12.56 10.09 -19.11
C SER A 152 -11.84 10.00 -20.46
N ILE A 153 -11.04 8.94 -20.65
CA ILE A 153 -10.38 8.67 -21.94
C ILE A 153 -11.40 8.58 -23.10
N PRO A 154 -12.55 7.88 -22.97
CA PRO A 154 -13.61 7.92 -23.99
C PRO A 154 -14.06 9.33 -24.38
N ASP A 155 -14.28 10.22 -23.40
CA ASP A 155 -14.75 11.58 -23.66
C ASP A 155 -13.72 12.39 -24.44
N PHE A 156 -12.44 12.22 -24.12
CA PHE A 156 -11.35 12.90 -24.82
C PHE A 156 -11.19 12.44 -26.28
N LEU A 157 -11.56 11.18 -26.57
CA LEU A 157 -11.56 10.62 -27.92
C LEU A 157 -12.84 10.95 -28.72
N GLY A 158 -13.78 11.69 -28.12
CA GLY A 158 -15.05 12.06 -28.74
C GLY A 158 -16.00 10.88 -28.94
N LEU A 159 -15.82 9.81 -28.17
CA LEU A 159 -16.66 8.61 -28.22
C LEU A 159 -17.83 8.76 -27.23
N ASN A 160 -18.99 8.18 -27.57
CA ASN A 160 -20.13 8.22 -26.66
C ASN A 160 -19.82 7.40 -25.40
N ILE A 161 -20.35 7.82 -24.25
CA ILE A 161 -20.22 7.10 -22.97
C ILE A 161 -20.68 5.63 -23.08
N ASN A 162 -21.70 5.37 -23.90
CA ASN A 162 -22.21 4.03 -24.16
C ASN A 162 -21.21 3.10 -24.89
N ASP A 163 -20.18 3.67 -25.52
CA ASP A 163 -19.13 2.92 -26.23
C ASP A 163 -17.90 2.65 -25.34
N PHE A 164 -17.97 2.98 -24.04
CA PHE A 164 -16.90 2.72 -23.08
C PHE A 164 -16.39 1.27 -23.13
N TRP A 165 -17.30 0.29 -23.31
CA TRP A 165 -16.94 -1.13 -23.35
C TRP A 165 -15.93 -1.46 -24.46
N ILE A 166 -15.98 -0.77 -25.62
CA ILE A 166 -15.04 -0.99 -26.72
C ILE A 166 -13.64 -0.60 -26.29
N ILE A 167 -13.47 0.61 -25.77
CA ILE A 167 -12.18 1.14 -25.33
C ILE A 167 -11.67 0.35 -24.12
N GLY A 168 -12.55 0.03 -23.17
CA GLY A 168 -12.22 -0.76 -22.00
C GLY A 168 -11.71 -2.15 -22.35
N LEU A 169 -12.32 -2.84 -23.32
CA LEU A 169 -11.85 -4.13 -23.81
C LEU A 169 -10.54 -4.01 -24.58
N ILE A 170 -10.36 -2.96 -25.38
CA ILE A 170 -9.10 -2.72 -26.10
C ILE A 170 -7.98 -2.46 -25.09
N ILE A 171 -8.13 -1.50 -24.18
CA ILE A 171 -7.08 -1.12 -23.23
C ILE A 171 -6.83 -2.26 -22.23
N GLY A 172 -7.87 -2.86 -21.66
CA GLY A 172 -7.76 -3.97 -20.71
C GLY A 172 -7.19 -5.23 -21.37
N GLY A 173 -7.79 -5.66 -22.48
CA GLY A 173 -7.40 -6.88 -23.20
C GLY A 173 -6.03 -6.78 -23.85
N LEU A 174 -5.77 -5.72 -24.62
CA LEU A 174 -4.44 -5.47 -25.21
C LEU A 174 -3.40 -5.27 -24.11
N GLY A 175 -3.75 -4.56 -23.04
CA GLY A 175 -2.88 -4.38 -21.88
C GLY A 175 -2.47 -5.70 -21.23
N LEU A 176 -3.41 -6.65 -21.05
CA LEU A 176 -3.10 -8.00 -20.54
C LEU A 176 -2.18 -8.77 -21.48
N ILE A 177 -2.41 -8.70 -22.80
CA ILE A 177 -1.57 -9.36 -23.81
C ILE A 177 -0.15 -8.79 -23.78
N LEU A 178 -0.01 -7.46 -23.81
CA LEU A 178 1.28 -6.78 -23.78
C LEU A 178 2.02 -7.01 -22.47
N PHE A 179 1.30 -7.00 -21.34
CA PHE A 179 1.87 -7.29 -20.02
C PHE A 179 2.34 -8.75 -19.92
N GLY A 180 1.55 -9.70 -20.44
CA GLY A 180 1.95 -11.10 -20.54
C GLY A 180 3.17 -11.31 -21.42
N PHE A 181 3.25 -10.61 -22.56
CA PHE A 181 4.41 -10.65 -23.45
C PHE A 181 5.66 -10.03 -22.79
N TRP A 182 5.49 -8.93 -22.07
CA TRP A 182 6.57 -8.30 -21.31
C TRP A 182 7.10 -9.25 -20.23
N GLU A 183 6.23 -9.90 -19.46
CA GLU A 183 6.63 -10.92 -18.47
C GLU A 183 7.31 -12.12 -19.13
N TYR A 184 6.78 -12.61 -20.25
CA TYR A 184 7.38 -13.71 -20.99
C TYR A 184 8.82 -13.39 -21.41
N ARG A 185 9.05 -12.20 -21.97
CA ARG A 185 10.40 -11.74 -22.33
C ARG A 185 11.29 -11.50 -21.12
N ALA A 186 10.76 -10.86 -20.07
CA ALA A 186 11.51 -10.56 -18.85
C ALA A 186 11.90 -11.83 -18.09
N SER A 187 11.08 -12.88 -18.17
CA SER A 187 11.23 -14.12 -17.44
C SER A 187 11.81 -15.27 -18.26
N SER A 188 12.20 -15.02 -19.52
CA SER A 188 12.96 -15.97 -20.36
C SER A 188 14.36 -16.32 -19.82
N ARG A 189 14.67 -15.95 -18.57
CA ARG A 189 15.82 -16.43 -17.76
C ARG A 189 15.47 -17.36 -16.60
N ASN A 190 14.19 -17.59 -16.23
CA ASN A 190 13.69 -18.64 -15.32
C ASN A 190 12.19 -18.43 -14.97
N LEU A 191 11.26 -18.62 -15.92
CA LEU A 191 9.81 -18.63 -15.64
C LEU A 191 9.37 -20.05 -15.25
N SER A 192 9.71 -20.49 -14.04
CA SER A 192 9.03 -21.65 -13.46
C SER A 192 7.78 -21.15 -12.74
N PHE A 193 6.60 -21.41 -13.31
CA PHE A 193 5.35 -21.36 -12.55
C PHE A 193 5.37 -22.54 -11.59
N ASN A 194 6.04 -22.38 -10.46
CA ASN A 194 6.18 -23.45 -9.50
C ASN A 194 4.86 -23.56 -8.71
N PHE A 195 3.99 -24.44 -9.18
CA PHE A 195 2.71 -24.74 -8.53
C PHE A 195 2.87 -25.55 -7.24
N SER A 196 4.09 -25.95 -6.85
CA SER A 196 4.37 -26.64 -5.58
C SER A 196 3.90 -25.87 -4.34
N MET A 197 3.55 -24.58 -4.47
CA MET A 197 2.84 -23.84 -3.44
C MET A 197 1.50 -24.45 -3.03
N PHE A 198 0.79 -25.08 -3.98
CA PHE A 198 -0.50 -25.72 -3.77
C PHE A 198 -0.36 -27.17 -3.30
N ASP A 199 0.86 -27.71 -3.29
CA ASP A 199 1.14 -29.04 -2.76
C ASP A 199 1.20 -28.97 -1.24
N GLY A 200 0.16 -29.48 -0.58
CA GLY A 200 0.09 -29.55 0.88
C GLY A 200 -1.30 -29.29 1.45
N ASN A 201 -1.39 -29.32 2.77
CA ASN A 201 -2.63 -29.00 3.48
C ASN A 201 -2.93 -27.50 3.36
N ALA A 202 -4.21 -27.10 3.50
CA ALA A 202 -4.64 -25.69 3.43
C ALA A 202 -3.78 -24.73 4.27
N LEU A 203 -3.28 -25.20 5.43
CA LEU A 203 -2.40 -24.43 6.31
C LEU A 203 -1.01 -24.16 5.69
N GLN A 204 -0.46 -25.10 4.92
CA GLN A 204 0.83 -24.93 4.24
C GLN A 204 0.72 -23.95 3.06
N ILE A 205 -0.35 -24.06 2.26
CA ILE A 205 -0.66 -23.11 1.18
C ILE A 205 -0.76 -21.69 1.73
N ILE A 206 -1.38 -21.55 2.91
CA ILE A 206 -1.47 -20.28 3.61
C ILE A 206 -0.06 -19.83 4.04
N LYS A 207 0.75 -20.66 4.69
CA LYS A 207 2.08 -20.22 5.19
C LYS A 207 3.06 -19.83 4.09
N ASN A 208 2.97 -20.43 2.91
CA ASN A 208 3.88 -20.15 1.80
C ASN A 208 3.70 -18.73 1.20
N PRO A 209 4.77 -18.08 0.71
CA PRO A 209 4.73 -16.70 0.21
C PRO A 209 4.08 -16.62 -1.18
N TRP A 210 2.89 -16.00 -1.29
CA TRP A 210 2.14 -16.01 -2.54
C TRP A 210 2.82 -15.24 -3.68
N PRO A 211 2.83 -15.79 -4.91
CA PRO A 211 3.32 -15.09 -6.08
C PRO A 211 2.41 -13.90 -6.43
N TRP A 212 3.02 -12.89 -7.04
CA TRP A 212 2.38 -11.61 -7.35
C TRP A 212 1.09 -11.78 -8.21
N TRP A 213 1.07 -12.73 -9.14
CA TRP A 213 -0.06 -12.92 -10.06
C TRP A 213 -1.30 -13.49 -9.35
N ILE A 214 -1.12 -14.38 -8.36
CA ILE A 214 -2.22 -14.90 -7.53
C ILE A 214 -2.86 -13.75 -6.75
N VAL A 215 -2.03 -12.96 -6.07
CA VAL A 215 -2.51 -11.83 -5.28
C VAL A 215 -3.24 -10.82 -6.17
N GLY A 216 -2.66 -10.45 -7.32
CA GLY A 216 -3.29 -9.51 -8.24
C GLY A 216 -4.63 -10.02 -8.78
N THR A 217 -4.72 -11.31 -9.08
CA THR A 217 -5.97 -11.94 -9.52
C THR A 217 -7.01 -11.96 -8.41
N ILE A 218 -6.64 -12.29 -7.16
CA ILE A 218 -7.56 -12.26 -6.02
C ILE A 218 -8.06 -10.84 -5.77
N ILE A 219 -7.19 -9.83 -5.82
CA ILE A 219 -7.59 -8.43 -5.64
C ILE A 219 -8.57 -8.01 -6.75
N ALA A 220 -8.31 -8.40 -8.00
CA ALA A 220 -9.24 -8.11 -9.10
C ALA A 220 -10.61 -8.77 -8.91
N ILE A 221 -10.64 -10.05 -8.51
CA ILE A 221 -11.88 -10.78 -8.23
C ILE A 221 -12.65 -10.12 -7.07
N VAL A 222 -11.97 -9.82 -5.97
CA VAL A 222 -12.59 -9.15 -4.81
C VAL A 222 -13.11 -7.76 -5.19
N GLY A 223 -12.34 -7.01 -5.98
CA GLY A 223 -12.77 -5.72 -6.52
C GLY A 223 -14.00 -5.84 -7.42
N MET A 224 -14.06 -6.87 -8.28
CA MET A 224 -15.23 -7.18 -9.11
C MET A 224 -16.47 -7.49 -8.26
N PHE A 225 -16.34 -8.36 -7.25
CA PHE A 225 -17.45 -8.65 -6.33
C PHE A 225 -17.87 -7.41 -5.54
N ALA A 226 -16.94 -6.52 -5.18
CA ALA A 226 -17.25 -5.25 -4.54
C ALA A 226 -18.06 -4.29 -5.44
N PHE A 227 -17.86 -4.34 -6.76
CA PHE A 227 -18.73 -3.63 -7.69
C PHE A 227 -20.11 -4.28 -7.78
N LEU A 228 -20.16 -5.61 -7.95
CA LEU A 228 -21.42 -6.33 -8.13
C LEU A 228 -22.33 -6.31 -6.90
N THR A 229 -21.77 -6.39 -5.69
CA THR A 229 -22.57 -6.37 -4.45
C THR A 229 -23.24 -5.02 -4.16
N ARG A 230 -22.87 -3.96 -4.89
CA ARG A 230 -23.60 -2.68 -4.83
C ARG A 230 -24.74 -2.60 -5.83
N LEU A 231 -24.74 -3.38 -6.92
CA LEU A 231 -25.92 -3.57 -7.79
C LEU A 231 -27.15 -3.98 -6.97
N THR A 232 -26.94 -4.90 -6.02
CA THR A 232 -28.04 -5.46 -5.21
C THR A 232 -28.58 -4.50 -4.16
N GLN A 233 -27.82 -3.45 -3.79
CA GLN A 233 -28.20 -2.51 -2.74
C GLN A 233 -28.80 -1.20 -3.28
N THR A 234 -28.28 -0.69 -4.40
CA THR A 234 -28.76 0.57 -5.01
C THR A 234 -29.61 0.36 -6.25
N GLY A 235 -29.84 -0.88 -6.67
CA GLY A 235 -30.54 -1.22 -7.92
C GLY A 235 -29.74 -0.92 -9.19
N VAL A 236 -28.55 -0.33 -9.07
CA VAL A 236 -27.65 0.07 -10.15
C VAL A 236 -26.18 -0.11 -9.72
N CYS A 237 -25.31 -0.59 -10.63
CA CYS A 237 -23.87 -0.71 -10.38
C CYS A 237 -23.26 0.68 -10.39
N ASN A 238 -22.93 1.24 -9.22
CA ASN A 238 -22.27 2.53 -9.13
C ASN A 238 -20.76 2.38 -8.89
N CYS A 239 -19.99 2.99 -9.79
CA CYS A 239 -18.57 2.78 -10.06
C CYS A 239 -17.64 3.50 -9.08
N THR A 240 -18.19 4.46 -8.34
CA THR A 240 -17.51 5.17 -7.26
C THR A 240 -17.17 4.24 -6.08
N SER A 241 -17.65 3.00 -6.08
CA SER A 241 -17.95 2.26 -4.85
C SER A 241 -16.80 1.62 -4.06
N PRO A 242 -15.86 0.82 -4.60
CA PRO A 242 -15.01 0.03 -3.72
C PRO A 242 -14.01 0.88 -2.93
N GLY A 243 -13.42 1.89 -3.56
CA GLY A 243 -12.40 2.72 -2.91
C GLY A 243 -12.84 4.09 -2.39
N LEU A 244 -13.97 4.68 -2.85
CA LEU A 244 -14.70 5.59 -1.93
C LEU A 244 -15.26 4.81 -0.75
N GLY A 245 -15.63 3.54 -0.93
CA GLY A 245 -16.04 2.65 0.16
C GLY A 245 -14.97 2.55 1.23
N MET A 246 -13.70 2.33 0.87
CA MET A 246 -12.61 2.35 1.85
C MET A 246 -12.48 3.71 2.56
N THR A 247 -12.53 4.82 1.80
CA THR A 247 -12.39 6.18 2.37
C THR A 247 -13.54 6.50 3.32
N ASN A 248 -14.78 6.33 2.85
CA ASN A 248 -15.99 6.54 3.64
C ASN A 248 -16.09 5.57 4.81
N GLY A 249 -15.61 4.33 4.67
CA GLY A 249 -15.60 3.35 5.75
C GLY A 249 -14.65 3.72 6.88
N ILE A 250 -13.56 4.42 6.57
CA ILE A 250 -12.62 4.95 7.58
C ILE A 250 -13.16 6.25 8.17
N VAL A 251 -13.64 7.18 7.32
CA VAL A 251 -14.11 8.50 7.74
C VAL A 251 -15.43 8.40 8.51
N ASN A 252 -16.44 7.81 7.89
CA ASN A 252 -17.79 7.62 8.44
C ASN A 252 -17.93 6.25 9.11
N PHE A 253 -16.93 5.88 9.92
CA PHE A 253 -16.87 4.56 10.55
C PHE A 253 -18.12 4.26 11.38
N PHE A 254 -18.70 5.26 12.04
CA PHE A 254 -19.89 5.10 12.89
C PHE A 254 -21.24 5.08 12.16
N ASP A 255 -21.25 5.23 10.83
CA ASP A 255 -22.48 5.12 10.04
C ASP A 255 -22.91 3.66 9.82
N PHE A 256 -22.05 2.70 10.18
CA PHE A 256 -22.29 1.25 10.05
C PHE A 256 -22.86 0.81 8.69
N GLY A 257 -22.37 1.42 7.61
CA GLY A 257 -22.71 1.04 6.23
C GLY A 257 -21.83 -0.08 5.69
N TRP A 258 -22.10 -0.53 4.46
CA TRP A 258 -21.28 -1.51 3.72
C TRP A 258 -19.77 -1.19 3.76
N ALA A 259 -19.45 0.09 3.58
CA ALA A 259 -18.09 0.64 3.62
C ALA A 259 -17.38 0.41 4.96
N THR A 260 -18.08 0.59 6.08
CA THR A 260 -17.55 0.31 7.42
C THR A 260 -17.23 -1.17 7.57
N PHE A 261 -18.14 -2.06 7.13
CA PHE A 261 -17.92 -3.50 7.21
C PHE A 261 -16.81 -3.98 6.29
N LEU A 262 -16.58 -3.33 5.15
CA LEU A 262 -15.39 -3.54 4.32
C LEU A 262 -14.10 -3.25 5.09
N VAL A 263 -14.03 -2.13 5.83
CA VAL A 263 -12.86 -1.76 6.65
C VAL A 263 -12.67 -2.74 7.81
N ILE A 264 -13.73 -3.05 8.54
CA ILE A 264 -13.71 -4.04 9.63
C ILE A 264 -13.24 -5.40 9.10
N GLY A 265 -13.82 -5.86 8.00
CA GLY A 265 -13.42 -7.09 7.32
C GLY A 265 -11.95 -7.06 6.92
N THR A 266 -11.46 -5.94 6.38
CA THR A 266 -10.05 -5.78 5.99
C THR A 266 -9.11 -5.94 7.19
N ILE A 267 -9.45 -5.35 8.33
CA ILE A 267 -8.67 -5.48 9.56
C ILE A 267 -8.72 -6.93 10.07
N LEU A 268 -9.92 -7.53 10.15
CA LEU A 268 -10.09 -8.91 10.60
C LEU A 268 -9.39 -9.93 9.70
N GLY A 269 -9.47 -9.76 8.38
CA GLY A 269 -8.77 -10.59 7.41
C GLY A 269 -7.25 -10.54 7.61
N ALA A 270 -6.70 -9.37 7.91
CA ALA A 270 -5.30 -9.21 8.25
C ALA A 270 -4.93 -9.84 9.61
N VAL A 271 -5.80 -9.75 10.62
CA VAL A 271 -5.62 -10.46 11.91
C VAL A 271 -5.57 -11.98 11.69
N ILE A 272 -6.49 -12.51 10.90
CA ILE A 272 -6.54 -13.95 10.58
C ILE A 272 -5.27 -14.37 9.83
N ALA A 273 -4.90 -13.64 8.77
CA ALA A 273 -3.70 -13.93 8.00
C ALA A 273 -2.44 -13.91 8.86
N SER A 274 -2.26 -12.88 9.67
CA SER A 274 -1.06 -12.71 10.51
C SER A 274 -0.96 -13.76 11.62
N LYS A 275 -2.08 -14.15 12.24
CA LYS A 275 -2.11 -15.25 13.22
C LYS A 275 -1.79 -16.60 12.57
N LEU A 276 -2.32 -16.87 11.39
CA LEU A 276 -2.07 -18.14 10.69
C LEU A 276 -0.62 -18.28 10.21
N ILE A 277 0.03 -17.17 9.84
CA ILE A 277 1.46 -17.17 9.49
C ILE A 277 2.33 -17.25 10.76
N GLY A 278 1.81 -16.80 11.91
CA GLY A 278 2.57 -16.72 13.17
C GLY A 278 3.35 -15.41 13.31
N HIS A 279 2.97 -14.35 12.58
CA HIS A 279 3.61 -13.04 12.64
C HIS A 279 2.78 -11.98 13.36
N PHE A 280 1.63 -12.33 13.94
CA PHE A 280 0.86 -11.39 14.75
C PHE A 280 1.63 -11.03 16.02
N ARG A 281 1.92 -9.74 16.23
CA ARG A 281 2.56 -9.24 17.45
C ARG A 281 2.13 -7.80 17.69
N PHE A 282 1.70 -7.51 18.91
CA PHE A 282 1.46 -6.13 19.32
C PHE A 282 2.80 -5.39 19.46
N GLU A 283 3.00 -4.41 18.59
CA GLU A 283 4.21 -3.59 18.53
C GLU A 283 3.81 -2.14 18.83
N VAL A 284 4.21 -1.67 20.02
CA VAL A 284 4.00 -0.28 20.42
C VAL A 284 5.20 0.54 19.97
N SER A 285 4.96 1.47 19.05
CA SER A 285 6.00 2.34 18.53
C SER A 285 6.34 3.48 19.50
N SER A 286 7.52 4.08 19.34
CA SER A 286 7.94 5.24 20.12
C SER A 286 6.91 6.40 20.05
N PRO A 287 6.79 7.25 21.09
CA PRO A 287 5.84 8.38 21.08
C PRO A 287 6.00 9.29 19.85
N ARG A 288 7.24 9.50 19.39
CA ARG A 288 7.55 10.24 18.17
C ARG A 288 6.88 9.62 16.94
N ASN A 289 6.90 8.30 16.81
CA ASN A 289 6.26 7.60 15.70
C ASN A 289 4.74 7.57 15.82
N LEU A 290 4.19 7.58 17.04
CA LEU A 290 2.75 7.74 17.23
C LEU A 290 2.29 9.13 16.76
N ILE A 291 3.03 10.19 17.09
CA ILE A 291 2.75 11.55 16.61
C ILE A 291 2.89 11.63 15.08
N LYS A 292 3.97 11.06 14.50
CA LYS A 292 4.12 10.95 13.04
C LYS A 292 2.97 10.17 12.39
N GLY A 293 2.55 9.07 13.03
CA GLY A 293 1.42 8.25 12.61
C GLY A 293 0.12 9.05 12.59
N PHE A 294 -0.18 9.77 13.68
CA PHE A 294 -1.37 10.61 13.78
C PHE A 294 -1.37 11.76 12.76
N THR A 295 -0.25 12.47 12.62
CA THR A 295 -0.12 13.58 11.66
C THR A 295 -0.21 13.08 10.22
N GLY A 296 0.45 11.98 9.89
CA GLY A 296 0.32 11.32 8.61
C GLY A 296 -1.10 10.85 8.32
N GLY A 297 -1.75 10.23 9.31
CA GLY A 297 -3.16 9.87 9.28
C GLY A 297 -4.08 11.05 8.97
N SER A 298 -3.89 12.15 9.70
CA SER A 298 -4.65 13.39 9.54
C SER A 298 -4.53 13.98 8.13
N LEU A 299 -3.30 14.04 7.59
CA LEU A 299 -3.06 14.49 6.21
C LEU A 299 -3.68 13.55 5.18
N MET A 300 -3.63 12.23 5.39
CA MET A 300 -4.33 11.28 4.54
C MET A 300 -5.85 11.46 4.60
N GLY A 301 -6.43 11.68 5.79
CA GLY A 301 -7.86 11.94 5.94
C GLY A 301 -8.32 13.17 5.18
N ALA A 302 -7.65 14.31 5.39
CA ALA A 302 -7.92 15.54 4.66
C ALA A 302 -7.74 15.36 3.15
N GLY A 303 -6.59 14.83 2.73
CA GLY A 303 -6.25 14.66 1.33
C GLY A 303 -7.20 13.71 0.59
N ALA A 304 -7.66 12.63 1.26
CA ALA A 304 -8.59 11.68 0.66
C ALA A 304 -9.97 12.30 0.43
N VAL A 305 -10.47 13.14 1.34
CA VAL A 305 -11.75 13.82 1.15
C VAL A 305 -11.64 14.87 0.05
N LEU A 306 -10.57 15.68 0.03
CA LEU A 306 -10.34 16.67 -1.02
C LEU A 306 -10.17 16.02 -2.40
N ALA A 307 -9.49 14.88 -2.46
CA ALA A 307 -9.28 14.13 -3.69
C ALA A 307 -10.50 13.29 -4.13
N SER A 308 -11.60 13.32 -3.37
CA SER A 308 -12.77 12.44 -3.57
C SER A 308 -12.45 10.94 -3.47
N GLY A 309 -11.33 10.57 -2.84
CA GLY A 309 -10.96 9.19 -2.57
C GLY A 309 -9.51 9.00 -2.15
N CYS A 310 -9.23 7.82 -1.59
CA CYS A 310 -7.86 7.38 -1.32
C CYS A 310 -7.21 6.70 -2.53
N ASN A 311 -5.96 6.27 -2.37
CA ASN A 311 -5.21 5.48 -3.35
C ASN A 311 -5.95 4.22 -3.84
N ILE A 312 -6.67 3.49 -2.98
CA ILE A 312 -7.46 2.32 -3.39
C ILE A 312 -8.61 2.75 -4.30
N GLY A 313 -9.25 3.89 -3.98
CA GLY A 313 -10.25 4.57 -4.80
C GLY A 313 -9.76 4.85 -6.19
N HIS A 314 -8.67 5.60 -6.33
CA HIS A 314 -8.21 5.98 -7.66
C HIS A 314 -7.58 4.82 -8.43
N ILE A 315 -6.85 3.90 -7.78
CA ILE A 315 -6.16 2.80 -8.46
C ILE A 315 -7.13 1.69 -8.86
N PHE A 316 -7.90 1.15 -7.93
CA PHE A 316 -8.78 -0.01 -8.18
C PHE A 316 -10.23 0.40 -8.48
N GLY A 317 -10.60 1.64 -8.17
CA GLY A 317 -11.87 2.22 -8.60
C GLY A 317 -11.69 3.02 -9.89
N GLY A 318 -10.88 4.07 -9.88
CA GLY A 318 -10.79 5.05 -10.95
C GLY A 318 -10.14 4.59 -12.25
N LEU A 319 -8.98 3.90 -12.18
CA LEU A 319 -8.26 3.44 -13.38
C LEU A 319 -9.01 2.40 -14.20
N PRO A 320 -9.74 1.42 -13.61
CA PRO A 320 -10.60 0.52 -14.37
C PRO A 320 -11.66 1.22 -15.21
N HIS A 321 -12.09 2.42 -14.79
CA HIS A 321 -13.03 3.25 -15.52
C HIS A 321 -12.37 4.23 -16.49
N LEU A 322 -11.05 4.16 -16.67
CA LEU A 322 -10.29 5.06 -17.55
C LEU A 322 -10.50 6.55 -17.18
N SER A 323 -10.68 6.85 -15.89
CA SER A 323 -10.89 8.20 -15.36
C SER A 323 -9.60 9.01 -15.43
N ILE A 324 -9.62 10.11 -16.19
CA ILE A 324 -8.48 11.05 -16.28
C ILE A 324 -8.22 11.68 -14.91
N GLY A 325 -9.29 12.02 -14.19
CA GLY A 325 -9.18 12.57 -12.85
C GLY A 325 -8.42 11.67 -11.88
N SER A 326 -8.60 10.35 -12.01
CA SER A 326 -7.87 9.38 -11.18
C SER A 326 -6.39 9.26 -11.58
N VAL A 327 -6.07 9.34 -12.87
CA VAL A 327 -4.67 9.38 -13.35
C VAL A 327 -3.96 10.61 -12.78
N ILE A 328 -4.58 11.78 -12.89
CA ILE A 328 -4.03 13.04 -12.37
C ILE A 328 -3.87 12.95 -10.85
N THR A 329 -4.89 12.49 -10.13
CA THR A 329 -4.82 12.36 -8.66
C THR A 329 -3.68 11.43 -8.23
N ILE A 330 -3.54 10.26 -8.87
CA ILE A 330 -2.46 9.31 -8.57
C ILE A 330 -1.08 9.93 -8.85
N PHE A 331 -0.94 10.68 -9.94
CA PHE A 331 0.31 11.38 -10.25
C PHE A 331 0.72 12.33 -9.11
N PHE A 332 -0.22 13.14 -8.60
CA PHE A 332 0.05 14.02 -7.47
C PHE A 332 0.25 13.27 -6.15
N MET A 333 -0.42 12.13 -5.93
CA MET A 333 -0.14 11.24 -4.79
C MET A 333 1.29 10.70 -4.82
N ILE A 334 1.80 10.30 -5.99
CA ILE A 334 3.18 9.85 -6.17
C ILE A 334 4.14 11.02 -5.95
N ALA A 335 3.84 12.20 -6.50
CA ALA A 335 4.67 13.39 -6.32
C ALA A 335 4.79 13.77 -4.83
N GLY A 336 3.67 13.82 -4.10
CA GLY A 336 3.66 14.13 -2.67
C GLY A 336 4.40 13.08 -1.83
N ASN A 337 4.25 11.80 -2.20
CA ASN A 337 5.01 10.71 -1.60
C ASN A 337 6.52 10.94 -1.75
N TRP A 338 6.98 11.18 -2.98
CA TRP A 338 8.39 11.41 -3.27
C TRP A 338 8.94 12.66 -2.58
N THR A 339 8.20 13.77 -2.60
CA THR A 339 8.58 14.98 -1.88
C THR A 339 8.79 14.69 -0.39
N SER A 340 7.89 13.95 0.25
CA SER A 340 8.04 13.60 1.66
C SER A 340 9.23 12.67 1.92
N VAL A 341 9.52 11.72 1.04
CA VAL A 341 10.72 10.87 1.15
C VAL A 341 12.00 11.71 1.06
N ILE A 342 12.08 12.63 0.09
CA ILE A 342 13.24 13.51 -0.10
C ILE A 342 13.44 14.42 1.12
N LEU A 343 12.36 15.02 1.62
CA LEU A 343 12.43 15.88 2.80
C LEU A 343 12.92 15.09 4.01
N LEU A 344 12.34 13.91 4.29
CA LEU A 344 12.79 13.07 5.40
C LEU A 344 14.26 12.65 5.25
N ASN A 345 14.69 12.30 4.04
CA ASN A 345 16.09 11.94 3.77
C ASN A 345 17.02 13.12 4.10
N LYS A 346 16.69 14.34 3.68
CA LYS A 346 17.51 15.54 3.94
C LYS A 346 17.59 15.88 5.44
N TYR A 347 16.49 15.73 6.18
CA TYR A 347 16.45 16.03 7.62
C TYR A 347 17.12 14.96 8.50
N PHE A 348 17.12 13.69 8.09
CA PHE A 348 17.77 12.61 8.83
C PHE A 348 19.29 12.50 8.56
N ASP A 349 19.81 13.18 7.54
CA ASP A 349 21.14 12.92 7.01
C ASP A 349 22.34 13.58 7.73
N ILE A 350 22.13 14.47 8.71
CA ILE A 350 23.21 15.37 9.18
C ILE A 350 23.60 15.23 10.66
N THR A 351 22.78 14.63 11.53
CA THR A 351 23.09 14.61 12.98
C THR A 351 23.10 13.23 13.64
N ASN A 352 22.39 12.22 13.12
CA ASN A 352 22.22 10.93 13.81
C ASN A 352 22.99 9.74 13.20
N PHE A 353 23.51 9.86 11.97
CA PHE A 353 24.17 8.75 11.29
C PHE A 353 25.53 8.38 11.92
N GLU A 354 26.30 9.36 12.39
CA GLU A 354 27.59 9.11 13.07
C GLU A 354 27.43 8.71 14.55
N MET A 355 26.40 9.20 15.24
CA MET A 355 26.13 8.82 16.63
C MET A 355 25.59 7.39 16.79
N ARG A 356 24.88 6.82 15.79
CA ARG A 356 24.32 5.46 15.87
C ARG A 356 25.31 4.35 15.49
N THR A 357 26.41 4.66 14.82
CA THR A 357 27.43 3.67 14.43
C THR A 357 28.36 3.23 15.56
N THR A 358 28.37 3.91 16.72
CA THR A 358 29.46 3.79 17.72
C THR A 358 29.02 3.66 19.18
N SER A 359 27.74 3.39 19.50
CA SER A 359 27.29 3.37 20.91
C SER A 359 27.90 2.20 21.71
N PRO A 360 28.71 2.45 22.76
CA PRO A 360 29.34 1.40 23.59
C PRO A 360 28.34 0.51 24.34
N ILE A 361 27.13 1.02 24.58
CA ILE A 361 26.07 0.32 25.33
C ILE A 361 25.48 -0.83 24.49
N LEU A 362 25.36 -0.64 23.17
CA LEU A 362 24.90 -1.69 22.24
C LEU A 362 25.93 -2.82 22.09
N MET A 363 27.22 -2.50 22.12
CA MET A 363 28.32 -3.48 22.11
C MET A 363 28.25 -4.40 23.35
N GLY A 364 27.97 -3.85 24.52
CA GLY A 364 27.81 -4.61 25.77
C GLY A 364 26.58 -5.52 25.79
N GLU A 365 25.43 -5.06 25.29
CA GLU A 365 24.21 -5.87 25.22
C GLU A 365 24.35 -7.05 24.23
N LEU A 366 25.00 -6.84 23.09
CA LEU A 366 25.23 -7.88 22.08
C LEU A 366 26.31 -8.89 22.51
N SER A 367 27.43 -8.44 23.09
CA SER A 367 28.46 -9.34 23.64
C SER A 367 27.90 -10.36 24.64
N SER A 368 26.90 -9.95 25.44
CA SER A 368 26.22 -10.83 26.41
C SER A 368 25.19 -11.79 25.80
N LYS A 369 24.63 -11.48 24.61
CA LYS A 369 23.51 -12.21 23.99
C LYS A 369 23.87 -12.96 22.69
N SER A 370 24.96 -12.61 22.02
CA SER A 370 25.25 -13.02 20.63
C SER A 370 26.31 -14.11 20.46
N GLY A 371 26.47 -15.02 21.43
CA GLY A 371 27.47 -16.10 21.38
C GLY A 371 27.41 -17.04 20.17
N SER A 372 26.47 -16.84 19.24
CA SER A 372 26.31 -17.63 18.01
C SER A 372 26.06 -16.81 16.74
N ILE A 373 26.26 -15.48 16.73
CA ILE A 373 26.01 -14.66 15.53
C ILE A 373 27.18 -14.71 14.53
N VAL A 374 28.39 -15.00 15.01
CA VAL A 374 29.62 -14.98 14.20
C VAL A 374 30.14 -16.40 14.00
N SER A 375 29.74 -17.06 12.91
CA SER A 375 30.43 -18.26 12.44
C SER A 375 31.46 -17.87 11.38
N GLY A 376 32.68 -17.57 11.82
CA GLY A 376 33.80 -17.24 10.96
C GLY A 376 34.40 -15.86 11.26
N ALA A 377 35.44 -15.86 12.10
CA ALA A 377 36.50 -14.85 12.22
C ALA A 377 36.15 -13.38 11.93
N GLN A 378 35.56 -12.68 12.92
CA GLN A 378 35.86 -11.27 13.27
C GLN A 378 35.15 -10.93 14.59
N SER A 379 35.83 -10.24 15.52
CA SER A 379 35.23 -9.80 16.78
C SER A 379 34.11 -8.78 16.51
N ILE A 380 33.01 -8.85 17.27
CA ILE A 380 31.84 -7.95 17.17
C ILE A 380 32.23 -6.46 17.23
N ASP A 381 33.35 -6.14 17.88
CA ASP A 381 33.91 -4.79 18.02
C ASP A 381 34.35 -4.14 16.69
N GLU A 382 34.51 -4.91 15.60
CA GLU A 382 34.95 -4.39 14.29
C GLU A 382 33.82 -4.26 13.25
N LEU A 383 32.59 -4.70 13.55
CA LEU A 383 31.47 -4.70 12.60
C LEU A 383 30.74 -3.35 12.59
N ARG A 384 30.56 -2.78 11.39
CA ARG A 384 29.81 -1.54 11.21
C ARG A 384 28.33 -1.79 11.50
N MET A 385 27.80 -1.11 12.51
CA MET A 385 26.42 -1.31 12.97
C MET A 385 25.51 -0.14 12.56
N ILE A 386 24.28 -0.46 12.16
CA ILE A 386 23.26 0.51 11.79
C ILE A 386 22.03 0.25 12.63
N ASP A 387 21.81 1.10 13.64
CA ASP A 387 20.60 1.05 14.44
C ASP A 387 19.47 1.84 13.77
N THR A 388 18.45 1.11 13.30
CA THR A 388 17.23 1.63 12.69
C THR A 388 16.00 1.43 13.60
N ARG A 389 16.20 1.03 14.86
CA ARG A 389 15.10 0.90 15.84
C ARG A 389 14.40 2.23 16.03
N GLY A 390 13.09 2.18 16.23
CA GLY A 390 12.22 3.33 16.35
C GLY A 390 12.06 4.10 15.06
N GLU A 391 12.49 3.59 13.90
CA GLU A 391 12.25 4.22 12.60
C GLU A 391 11.35 3.34 11.74
N THR A 392 10.47 3.98 10.96
CA THR A 392 9.48 3.28 10.13
C THR A 392 9.74 3.51 8.63
N CYS A 393 9.12 2.68 7.79
CA CYS A 393 9.30 2.74 6.34
C CYS A 393 9.07 4.17 5.81
N PRO A 394 9.97 4.72 4.96
CA PRO A 394 11.10 4.06 4.27
C PRO A 394 12.48 4.20 4.95
N ILE A 395 12.56 4.72 6.17
CA ILE A 395 13.83 5.15 6.80
C ILE A 395 14.83 4.00 7.01
N PRO A 396 14.46 2.84 7.60
CA PRO A 396 15.42 1.75 7.83
C PRO A 396 16.19 1.35 6.57
N LEU A 397 15.46 1.19 5.47
CA LEU A 397 16.00 0.82 4.18
C LEU A 397 16.89 1.91 3.55
N MET A 398 16.53 3.19 3.70
CA MET A 398 17.36 4.30 3.24
C MET A 398 18.70 4.35 3.99
N LEU A 399 18.68 4.14 5.31
CA LEU A 399 19.88 4.11 6.14
C LEU A 399 20.79 2.93 5.77
N THR A 400 20.21 1.73 5.62
CA THR A 400 20.95 0.54 5.14
C THR A 400 21.62 0.81 3.80
N ARG A 401 20.91 1.41 2.83
CA ARG A 401 21.48 1.76 1.53
C ARG A 401 22.61 2.80 1.62
N LYS A 402 22.43 3.85 2.43
CA LYS A 402 23.46 4.88 2.60
C LYS A 402 24.73 4.30 3.20
N ALA A 403 24.60 3.36 4.12
CA ALA A 403 25.75 2.66 4.69
C ALA A 403 26.42 1.72 3.68
N LEU A 404 25.66 0.86 2.99
CA LEU A 404 26.21 -0.05 1.96
C LEU A 404 26.95 0.72 0.85
N ARG A 405 26.45 1.88 0.42
CA ARG A 405 27.14 2.76 -0.54
C ARG A 405 28.47 3.33 -0.04
N LYS A 406 28.64 3.44 1.28
CA LYS A 406 29.86 3.92 1.93
C LYS A 406 30.76 2.76 2.37
N SER A 407 30.38 1.52 2.11
CA SER A 407 31.12 0.34 2.54
C SER A 407 32.03 -0.18 1.44
N ILE A 408 33.11 -0.86 1.85
CA ILE A 408 34.06 -1.50 0.95
C ILE A 408 33.57 -2.90 0.58
N ASP A 409 34.04 -3.41 -0.57
CA ASP A 409 33.71 -4.75 -1.02
C ASP A 409 34.16 -5.80 0.02
N GLY A 410 33.25 -6.70 0.38
CA GLY A 410 33.44 -7.71 1.43
C GLY A 410 33.18 -7.23 2.86
N GLU A 411 32.84 -5.95 3.10
CA GLU A 411 32.52 -5.43 4.44
C GLU A 411 31.22 -6.05 4.96
N GLU A 412 31.25 -6.51 6.21
CA GLU A 412 30.09 -7.02 6.92
C GLU A 412 29.45 -5.93 7.78
N ILE A 413 28.13 -5.77 7.61
CA ILE A 413 27.34 -4.72 8.24
C ILE A 413 26.18 -5.37 8.99
N ILE A 414 25.97 -4.95 10.24
CA ILE A 414 24.80 -5.35 11.03
C ILE A 414 23.76 -4.25 10.95
N VAL A 415 22.57 -4.56 10.43
CA VAL A 415 21.39 -3.69 10.50
C VAL A 415 20.47 -4.20 11.61
N ILE A 416 20.15 -3.31 12.55
CA ILE A 416 19.21 -3.58 13.64
C ILE A 416 17.95 -2.78 13.38
N GLY A 417 16.78 -3.38 13.50
CA GLY A 417 15.52 -2.65 13.43
C GLY A 417 14.41 -3.30 14.24
N ASP A 418 13.34 -2.57 14.47
CA ASP A 418 12.11 -3.04 15.12
C ASP A 418 10.94 -3.06 14.13
N HIS A 419 10.96 -2.20 13.11
CA HIS A 419 9.89 -2.10 12.13
C HIS A 419 9.80 -3.31 11.18
N ARG A 420 8.85 -4.21 11.44
CA ARG A 420 8.65 -5.45 10.66
C ARG A 420 8.43 -5.29 9.15
N PRO A 421 7.66 -4.31 8.64
CA PRO A 421 7.50 -4.14 7.20
C PRO A 421 8.83 -3.99 6.45
N SER A 422 9.87 -3.46 7.09
CA SER A 422 11.20 -3.31 6.49
C SER A 422 11.96 -4.63 6.30
N LEU A 423 11.56 -5.72 6.97
CA LEU A 423 12.13 -7.07 6.79
C LEU A 423 11.87 -7.66 5.40
N LYS A 424 10.93 -7.09 4.63
CA LYS A 424 10.73 -7.48 3.24
C LYS A 424 11.55 -6.62 2.28
N ASP A 425 11.57 -5.31 2.52
CA ASP A 425 12.18 -4.37 1.58
C ASP A 425 13.72 -4.45 1.57
N ILE A 426 14.35 -4.64 2.74
CA ILE A 426 15.82 -4.69 2.87
C ILE A 426 16.41 -5.92 2.17
N PRO A 427 15.91 -7.16 2.37
CA PRO A 427 16.42 -8.33 1.66
C PRO A 427 16.22 -8.26 0.15
N GLU A 428 15.11 -7.69 -0.31
CA GLU A 428 14.84 -7.51 -1.73
C GLU A 428 15.86 -6.55 -2.37
N TYR A 429 16.26 -5.50 -1.64
CA TYR A 429 17.32 -4.60 -2.07
C TYR A 429 18.70 -5.29 -2.12
N ILE A 430 19.06 -6.05 -1.09
CA ILE A 430 20.36 -6.75 -1.00
C ILE A 430 20.53 -7.75 -2.15
N LYS A 431 19.49 -8.53 -2.45
CA LYS A 431 19.46 -9.44 -3.62
C LYS A 431 19.68 -8.70 -4.94
N LYS A 432 19.18 -7.47 -5.05
CA LYS A 432 19.29 -6.67 -6.28
C LYS A 432 20.71 -6.17 -6.53
N ILE A 433 21.45 -5.83 -5.47
CA ILE A 433 22.86 -5.39 -5.56
C ILE A 433 23.84 -6.58 -5.52
N ASN A 434 23.36 -7.80 -5.76
CA ASN A 434 24.14 -9.05 -5.70
C ASN A 434 24.97 -9.22 -4.42
N SER A 435 24.50 -8.64 -3.31
CA SER A 435 25.11 -8.78 -1.98
C SER A 435 24.44 -9.93 -1.22
N GLU A 436 25.10 -10.42 -0.16
CA GLU A 436 24.65 -11.62 0.56
C GLU A 436 24.10 -11.26 1.95
N ILE A 437 23.03 -11.96 2.36
CA ILE A 437 22.51 -11.91 3.73
C ILE A 437 23.05 -13.15 4.44
N ILE A 438 24.02 -12.95 5.32
CA ILE A 438 24.67 -14.05 6.04
C ILE A 438 23.72 -14.62 7.09
N ASN A 439 23.05 -13.75 7.84
CA ASN A 439 22.20 -14.16 8.96
C ASN A 439 21.06 -13.17 9.19
N LEU A 440 19.89 -13.69 9.57
CA LEU A 440 18.73 -12.92 10.01
C LEU A 440 18.16 -13.55 11.28
N ARG A 441 18.20 -12.83 12.40
CA ARG A 441 17.57 -13.23 13.66
C ARG A 441 16.53 -12.24 14.12
N GLU A 442 15.46 -12.75 14.74
CA GLU A 442 14.49 -11.96 15.49
C GLU A 442 14.59 -12.32 16.99
N GLU A 443 14.96 -11.36 17.84
CA GLU A 443 15.07 -11.53 19.30
C GLU A 443 14.45 -10.32 20.02
N ASP A 444 13.68 -10.58 21.09
CA ASP A 444 13.03 -9.57 21.94
C ASP A 444 12.14 -8.53 21.21
N GLY A 445 11.87 -8.67 19.91
CA GLY A 445 11.13 -7.69 19.10
C GLY A 445 11.97 -6.81 18.21
N ASN A 446 13.29 -6.99 18.26
CA ASN A 446 14.21 -6.45 17.27
C ASN A 446 14.60 -7.56 16.29
N TRP A 447 14.91 -7.17 15.06
CA TRP A 447 15.55 -8.01 14.09
C TRP A 447 16.98 -7.53 13.83
N TYR A 448 17.86 -8.49 13.60
CA TYR A 448 19.28 -8.31 13.37
C TYR A 448 19.63 -8.97 12.04
N MET A 449 20.08 -8.17 11.08
CA MET A 449 20.43 -8.62 9.74
C MET A 449 21.90 -8.38 9.50
N LEU A 450 22.66 -9.46 9.35
CA LEU A 450 24.07 -9.42 8.97
C LEU A 450 24.16 -9.49 7.44
N ILE A 451 24.75 -8.46 6.84
CA ILE A 451 24.83 -8.27 5.40
C ILE A 451 26.30 -8.22 5.01
N LYS A 452 26.69 -9.03 4.03
CA LYS A 452 27.98 -8.93 3.37
C LYS A 452 27.84 -8.14 2.09
N TYR A 453 28.49 -6.98 2.04
CA TYR A 453 28.42 -6.14 0.86
C TYR A 453 29.32 -6.68 -0.25
N HIS A 454 28.77 -6.76 -1.45
CA HIS A 454 29.51 -7.03 -2.67
C HIS A 454 29.39 -5.84 -3.62
N LYS A 455 30.53 -5.31 -4.07
CA LYS A 455 30.58 -4.18 -5.00
C LYS A 455 30.49 -4.71 -6.43
N GLU A 456 29.42 -4.34 -7.13
CA GLU A 456 29.26 -4.60 -8.57
C GLU A 456 30.34 -3.94 -9.43
#